data_AF-A0A066QBL1-F1
#
_entry.id   AF-A0A066QBL1-F1
#
_cell.length_a   1.000
_cell.length_b   1.000
_cell.length_c   1.000
_cell.angle_alpha   90.00
_cell.angle_beta   90.00
_cell.angle_gamma   90.00
#
_symmetry.space_group_name_H-M   'P 1'
#
loop_
_entity.id
_entity.type
_entity.pdbx_description
1 polymer ?
#
loop_
_entity_poly.entity_id
_entity_poly.type
_entity_poly.pdbx_seq_one_letter_code
_entity_poly.pdbx_strand_id
1 'polypeptide(L)'
;MQQYHYPLEDGFTERIHTPGGVRSLVEGSHLMKLLRDLDKDGFNVDGPLAELTALINYVTSSQMSMQDLQTHLDYCAEQLRKQTT
;
A
#
# COMPACT_ATOMS: atom_id res chain seq x y z
N MET A 1 15.76 -25.00 13.66
CA MET A 1 15.59 -23.84 12.76
C MET A 1 14.22 -23.26 13.04
N GLN A 2 14.11 -21.97 13.38
CA GLN A 2 12.81 -21.30 13.37
C GLN A 2 12.30 -21.28 11.93
N GLN A 3 11.04 -21.67 11.75
CA GLN A 3 10.41 -21.72 10.43
C GLN A 3 9.46 -20.54 10.31
N TYR A 4 9.87 -19.51 9.57
CA TYR A 4 8.96 -18.43 9.20
C TYR A 4 7.86 -19.00 8.30
N HIS A 5 6.60 -18.85 8.70
CA HIS A 5 5.46 -19.43 7.99
C HIS A 5 4.38 -18.38 7.76
N TYR A 6 4.25 -17.95 6.50
CA TYR A 6 3.34 -16.89 6.08
C TYR A 6 2.60 -17.31 4.79
N PRO A 7 1.77 -18.36 4.83
CA PRO A 7 1.06 -18.86 3.65
C PRO A 7 0.08 -17.80 3.13
N LEU A 8 -0.08 -17.74 1.82
CA LEU A 8 -1.10 -16.90 1.21
C LEU A 8 -2.46 -17.60 1.29
N GLU A 9 -3.50 -16.83 1.56
CA GLU A 9 -4.88 -17.31 1.45
C GLU A 9 -5.23 -17.57 -0.02
N ASP A 10 -6.15 -18.49 -0.27
CA ASP A 10 -6.69 -18.71 -1.62
C ASP A 10 -7.29 -17.42 -2.19
N GLY A 11 -6.97 -17.11 -3.45
CA GLY A 11 -7.41 -15.89 -4.13
C GLY A 11 -6.74 -14.60 -3.63
N PHE A 12 -5.71 -14.68 -2.77
CA PHE A 12 -5.01 -13.49 -2.26
C PHE A 12 -4.44 -12.62 -3.39
N THR A 13 -3.79 -13.23 -4.38
CA THR A 13 -3.19 -12.52 -5.53
C THR A 13 -4.23 -11.77 -6.34
N GLU A 14 -5.43 -12.34 -6.51
CA GLU A 14 -6.50 -11.69 -7.27
C GLU A 14 -7.10 -10.52 -6.49
N ARG A 15 -7.25 -10.68 -5.17
CA ARG A 15 -7.76 -9.63 -4.26
C ARG A 15 -6.82 -8.42 -4.15
N ILE A 16 -5.51 -8.66 -4.21
CA ILE A 16 -4.52 -7.61 -3.91
C ILE A 16 -4.36 -6.59 -5.04
N HIS A 17 -4.74 -6.95 -6.28
CA HIS A 17 -4.62 -6.08 -7.46
C HIS A 17 -5.72 -5.00 -7.56
N THR A 18 -6.24 -4.54 -6.42
CA THR A 18 -7.19 -3.43 -6.31
C THR A 18 -6.57 -2.32 -5.45
N PRO A 19 -6.95 -1.03 -5.61
CA PRO A 19 -6.43 0.05 -4.76
C PRO A 19 -6.62 -0.21 -3.25
N GLY A 20 -7.77 -0.79 -2.88
CA GLY A 20 -8.07 -1.21 -1.50
C GLY A 20 -7.20 -2.38 -1.05
N GLY A 21 -6.98 -3.37 -1.92
CA GLY A 21 -6.07 -4.49 -1.66
C GLY A 21 -4.63 -4.01 -1.42
N VAL A 22 -4.09 -3.15 -2.28
CA VAL A 22 -2.76 -2.55 -2.10
C VAL A 22 -2.69 -1.73 -0.81
N ARG A 23 -3.75 -0.97 -0.45
CA ARG A 23 -3.81 -0.23 0.83
C ARG A 23 -3.75 -1.16 2.05
N SER A 24 -4.38 -2.33 1.99
CA SER A 24 -4.31 -3.30 3.10
C SER A 24 -2.89 -3.78 3.40
N LEU A 25 -1.98 -3.83 2.41
CA LEU A 25 -0.57 -4.18 2.62
C LEU A 25 0.21 -3.14 3.44
N VAL A 26 -0.21 -1.87 3.38
CA VAL A 26 0.35 -0.77 4.19
C VAL A 26 -0.01 -0.97 5.67
N GLU A 27 -1.25 -1.36 5.94
CA GLU A 27 -1.75 -1.60 7.31
C GLU A 27 -1.14 -2.87 7.92
N GLY A 28 -0.97 -3.92 7.11
CA GLY A 28 -0.33 -5.14 7.56
C GLY A 28 -0.07 -6.12 6.41
N SER A 29 1.20 -6.47 6.21
CA SER A 29 1.63 -7.45 5.21
C SER A 29 2.45 -8.58 5.84
N HIS A 30 2.39 -9.76 5.22
CA HIS A 30 3.26 -10.89 5.57
C HIS A 30 4.75 -10.52 5.43
N LEU A 31 5.10 -9.67 4.46
CA LEU A 31 6.45 -9.18 4.27
C LEU A 31 6.92 -8.35 5.48
N MET A 32 6.10 -7.42 5.99
CA MET A 32 6.45 -6.64 7.17
C MET A 32 6.55 -7.50 8.43
N LYS A 33 5.68 -8.52 8.58
CA LYS A 33 5.75 -9.45 9.71
C LYS A 33 7.05 -10.29 9.65
N LEU A 34 7.40 -10.81 8.48
CA LEU A 34 8.64 -11.56 8.27
C LEU A 34 9.88 -10.74 8.63
N LEU A 35 9.98 -9.50 8.14
CA LEU A 35 11.15 -8.65 8.44
C LEU A 35 11.25 -8.33 9.94
N ARG A 36 10.13 -8.10 10.62
CA ARG A 36 10.12 -7.88 12.07
C ARG A 36 10.50 -9.12 12.88
N ASP A 37 10.13 -10.31 12.42
CA ASP A 37 10.52 -11.55 13.10
C ASP A 37 11.99 -11.87 12.86
N LEU A 38 12.52 -11.61 11.67
CA LEU A 38 13.96 -11.66 11.39
C LEU A 38 14.75 -10.68 12.28
N ASP A 39 14.26 -9.45 12.45
CA ASP A 39 14.88 -8.46 13.36
C ASP A 39 14.93 -8.96 14.81
N LYS A 40 13.81 -9.50 15.32
CA LYS A 40 13.71 -10.06 16.68
C LYS A 40 14.67 -11.24 16.89
N ASP A 41 14.88 -12.05 15.85
CA ASP A 41 15.80 -13.18 15.88
C ASP A 41 17.28 -12.75 15.71
N GLY A 42 17.55 -11.45 15.56
CA GLY A 42 18.90 -10.86 15.51
C GLY A 42 19.50 -10.75 14.11
N PHE A 43 18.69 -10.91 13.05
CA PHE A 43 19.14 -10.70 11.67
C PHE A 43 19.09 -9.20 11.32
N ASN A 44 20.13 -8.72 10.63
CA ASN A 44 20.11 -7.36 10.09
C ASN A 44 19.11 -7.27 8.93
N VAL A 45 18.03 -6.51 9.16
CA VAL A 45 16.98 -6.23 8.17
C VAL A 45 16.84 -4.73 7.86
N ASP A 46 17.84 -3.91 8.23
CA ASP A 46 17.78 -2.45 8.08
C ASP A 46 17.51 -2.03 6.63
N GLY A 47 18.22 -2.64 5.68
CA GLY A 47 18.04 -2.39 4.25
C GLY A 47 16.63 -2.77 3.76
N PRO A 48 16.22 -4.04 3.89
CA PRO A 48 14.88 -4.48 3.51
C PRO A 48 13.74 -3.72 4.19
N LEU A 49 13.86 -3.36 5.47
CA LEU A 49 12.86 -2.55 6.18
C LEU A 49 12.80 -1.12 5.62
N ALA A 50 13.94 -0.51 5.31
CA ALA A 50 13.99 0.82 4.70
C ALA A 50 13.33 0.81 3.31
N GLU A 51 13.61 -0.21 2.48
CA GLU A 51 12.99 -0.38 1.16
C GLU A 51 11.47 -0.60 1.27
N LEU A 52 11.03 -1.46 2.18
CA LEU A 52 9.60 -1.68 2.41
C LEU A 52 8.91 -0.41 2.90
N THR A 53 9.55 0.35 3.78
CA THR A 53 9.04 1.65 4.26
C THR A 53 8.90 2.63 3.11
N ALA A 54 9.87 2.69 2.20
CA ALA A 54 9.81 3.54 1.01
C ALA A 54 8.61 3.18 0.11
N LEU A 55 8.37 1.88 -0.12
CA LEU A 55 7.23 1.40 -0.92
C LEU A 55 5.88 1.75 -0.26
N ILE A 56 5.75 1.52 1.05
CA ILE A 56 4.55 1.86 1.82
C ILE A 56 4.26 3.36 1.76
N ASN A 57 5.29 4.19 1.93
CA ASN A 57 5.16 5.64 1.86
C ASN A 57 4.78 6.09 0.45
N TYR A 58 5.36 5.49 -0.58
CA TYR A 58 5.01 5.78 -1.98
C TYR A 58 3.54 5.47 -2.28
N VAL A 59 3.03 4.31 -1.85
CA VAL A 59 1.62 3.94 -2.01
C VAL A 59 0.72 4.95 -1.31
N THR A 60 1.01 5.25 -0.05
CA THR A 60 0.22 6.18 0.77
C THR A 60 0.17 7.57 0.13
N SER A 61 1.34 8.10 -0.25
CA SER A 61 1.45 9.41 -0.90
C SER A 61 0.72 9.45 -2.24
N SER A 62 0.89 8.42 -3.09
CA SER A 62 0.25 8.37 -4.41
C SER A 62 -1.27 8.33 -4.30
N GLN A 63 -1.80 7.58 -3.33
CA GLN A 63 -3.25 7.50 -3.13
C GLN A 63 -3.85 8.82 -2.64
N MET A 64 -3.15 9.54 -1.74
CA MET A 64 -3.57 10.89 -1.33
C MET A 64 -3.59 11.85 -2.51
N SER A 65 -2.51 11.89 -3.30
CA SER A 65 -2.42 12.75 -4.47
C SER A 65 -3.49 12.45 -5.53
N MET A 66 -3.84 11.17 -5.73
CA MET A 66 -4.92 10.80 -6.64
C MET A 66 -6.30 11.24 -6.15
N GLN A 67 -6.57 11.17 -4.84
CA GLN A 67 -7.83 11.63 -4.26
C GLN A 67 -7.99 13.14 -4.39
N ASP A 68 -6.92 13.90 -4.16
CA ASP A 68 -6.92 15.35 -4.35
C ASP A 68 -7.15 15.70 -5.83
N LEU A 69 -6.47 15.01 -6.74
CA LEU A 69 -6.65 15.19 -8.17
C LEU A 69 -8.10 14.95 -8.61
N GLN A 70 -8.74 13.89 -8.12
CA GLN A 70 -10.16 13.61 -8.37
C GLN A 70 -11.04 14.76 -7.90
N THR A 71 -10.81 15.27 -6.69
CA THR A 71 -11.56 16.41 -6.14
C THR A 71 -11.43 17.67 -7.01
N HIS A 72 -10.21 17.94 -7.50
CA HIS A 72 -9.98 19.05 -8.43
C HIS A 72 -10.68 18.86 -9.78
N LEU A 73 -10.69 17.63 -10.30
CA LEU A 73 -11.41 17.30 -11.55
C LEU A 73 -12.92 17.44 -11.38
N ASP A 74 -13.49 17.01 -10.25
CA ASP A 74 -14.90 17.16 -9.93
C ASP A 74 -15.30 18.64 -9.89
N TYR A 75 -14.46 19.48 -9.27
CA TYR A 75 -14.65 20.93 -9.28
C TYR A 75 -14.65 21.49 -10.71
N CYS A 76 -13.66 21.15 -11.53
CA CYS A 76 -13.58 21.59 -12.91
C CYS A 76 -14.82 21.17 -13.72
N ALA A 77 -15.26 19.92 -13.58
CA ALA A 77 -16.45 19.40 -14.24
C ALA A 77 -17.71 20.18 -13.83
N GLU A 78 -17.86 20.52 -12.55
CA GLU A 78 -18.96 21.33 -12.04
C GLU A 78 -18.96 22.75 -12.62
N GLN A 79 -17.78 23.39 -12.73
CA GLN A 79 -17.67 24.72 -13.33
C GLN A 79 -18.02 24.70 -14.82
N LEU A 80 -17.58 23.68 -15.56
CA LEU A 80 -17.93 23.50 -16.97
C LEU A 80 -19.44 23.30 -17.15
N ARG A 81 -20.08 22.50 -16.30
CA ARG A 81 -21.53 22.27 -16.34
C ARG A 81 -22.34 23.55 -16.17
N LYS A 82 -21.91 24.43 -15.27
CA LYS A 82 -22.53 25.76 -15.05
C LYS A 82 -22.39 26.72 -16.23
N GLN A 83 -21.40 26.52 -17.10
CA GLN A 83 -21.17 27.37 -18.27
C GLN A 83 -21.82 26.81 -19.55
N THR A 84 -22.14 25.52 -19.57
CA THR A 84 -22.65 24.82 -20.76
C THR A 84 -24.18 24.59 -20.71
N THR A 85 -24.81 24.92 -19.58
CA THR A 85 -26.28 24.92 -19.37
C THR A 85 -26.76 26.34 -19.19
#